data_AF-A0A1S4DZ66-F1
#
_entry.id   AF-A0A1S4DZ66-F1
#
_cell.length_a   1.000
_cell.length_b   1.000
_cell.length_c   1.000
_cell.angle_alpha   90.00
_cell.angle_beta   90.00
_cell.angle_gamma   90.00
#
_symmetry.space_group_name_H-M   'P 1'
#
loop_
_entity.id
_entity.type
_entity.pdbx_description
1 polymer ?
#
loop_
_entity_poly.entity_id
_entity_poly.type
_entity_poly.pdbx_seq_one_letter_code
_entity_poly.pdbx_strand_id
1 'polypeptide(L)'
;MANSSNSSLKSDALLEQMKQHLSTDAGKEIAKKVGYVYQLNISPKKIGTDEVVYTIDLKKGEVIKGPYEGGKPDATLSFKDEDFVKIALGKMNPQIAFLSHTKAQ
;
A
#
# COMPACT_ATOMS: atom_id res chain seq x y z
N MET A 1 12.99 -17.21 14.15
CA MET A 1 13.20 -17.23 12.69
C MET A 1 12.32 -16.14 12.08
N ALA A 2 12.80 -14.90 12.00
CA ALA A 2 12.12 -13.83 11.28
C ALA A 2 13.10 -13.34 10.22
N ASN A 3 12.85 -13.74 8.98
CA ASN A 3 13.68 -13.45 7.83
C ASN A 3 13.56 -11.95 7.51
N SER A 4 14.42 -11.13 8.12
CA SER A 4 14.66 -9.75 7.71
C SER A 4 15.35 -9.74 6.34
N SER A 5 14.60 -10.06 5.29
CA SER A 5 15.04 -9.78 3.93
C SER A 5 14.86 -8.29 3.69
N ASN A 6 15.96 -7.58 3.87
CA ASN A 6 16.15 -6.16 3.60
C ASN A 6 16.08 -5.83 2.09
N SER A 7 15.19 -6.51 1.35
CA SER A 7 14.89 -6.20 -0.04
C SER A 7 14.23 -4.83 -0.06
N SER A 8 15.00 -3.78 -0.36
CA SER A 8 14.44 -2.47 -0.70
C SER A 8 13.50 -2.65 -1.89
N LEU A 9 12.22 -2.79 -1.59
CA LEU A 9 11.16 -2.83 -2.58
C LEU A 9 11.15 -1.49 -3.31
N LYS A 10 10.95 -1.49 -4.63
CA LYS A 10 10.82 -0.24 -5.38
C LYS A 10 9.61 0.57 -4.89
N SER A 11 8.62 -0.12 -4.32
CA SER A 11 7.45 0.44 -3.67
C SER A 11 7.76 1.23 -2.39
N ASP A 12 8.91 1.01 -1.75
CA ASP A 12 9.26 1.67 -0.48
C ASP A 12 9.40 3.19 -0.67
N ALA A 13 10.10 3.63 -1.73
CA ALA A 13 10.22 5.03 -2.09
C ALA A 13 8.86 5.69 -2.42
N LEU A 14 7.95 4.93 -3.04
CA LEU A 14 6.60 5.42 -3.36
C LEU A 14 5.75 5.59 -2.10
N LEU A 15 5.88 4.68 -1.13
CA LEU A 15 5.18 4.77 0.14
C LEU A 15 5.72 5.90 1.01
N GLU A 16 7.03 6.17 0.96
CA GLU A 16 7.61 7.37 1.54
C GLU A 16 7.04 8.65 0.90
N GLN A 17 6.93 8.69 -0.43
CA GLN A 17 6.28 9.80 -1.12
C GLN A 17 4.80 9.94 -0.73
N MET A 18 4.07 8.83 -0.57
CA MET A 18 2.70 8.86 -0.06
C MET A 18 2.62 9.44 1.35
N LYS A 19 3.54 9.04 2.24
CA LYS A 19 3.63 9.58 3.61
C LYS A 19 3.88 11.10 3.59
N GLN A 20 4.78 11.55 2.74
CA GLN A 20 5.06 12.98 2.55
C GLN A 20 3.81 13.71 2.02
N HIS A 21 3.12 13.12 1.04
CA HIS A 21 1.90 13.70 0.48
C HIS A 21 0.76 13.77 1.49
N LEU A 22 0.55 12.71 2.29
CA LEU A 22 -0.45 12.69 3.37
C LEU A 22 -0.16 13.71 4.48
N SER A 23 1.10 14.12 4.62
CA SER A 23 1.49 15.20 5.54
C SER A 23 1.12 16.60 5.02
N THR A 24 0.85 16.75 3.72
CA THR A 24 0.39 18.01 3.11
C THR A 24 -1.11 18.27 3.35
N ASP A 25 -1.55 19.50 3.16
CA ASP A 25 -2.96 19.88 3.35
C ASP A 25 -3.91 19.11 2.41
N ALA A 26 -3.51 18.95 1.15
CA ALA A 26 -4.25 18.16 0.16
C ALA A 26 -4.37 16.68 0.58
N GLY A 27 -3.27 16.10 1.09
CA GLY A 27 -3.27 14.74 1.61
C GLY A 27 -4.16 14.58 2.84
N LYS A 28 -4.19 15.57 3.74
CA LYS A 28 -5.08 15.60 4.90
C LYS A 28 -6.55 15.74 4.51
N GLU A 29 -6.87 16.52 3.47
CA GLU A 29 -8.23 16.59 2.93
C GLU A 29 -8.70 15.24 2.37
N ILE A 30 -7.84 14.55 1.61
CA ILE A 30 -8.12 13.21 1.09
C ILE A 30 -8.30 12.22 2.24
N ALA A 31 -7.39 12.26 3.21
CA ALA A 31 -7.43 11.43 4.41
C ALA A 31 -8.75 11.61 5.17
N LYS A 32 -9.19 12.85 5.38
CA LYS A 32 -10.48 13.17 6.01
C LYS A 32 -11.69 12.73 5.18
N LYS A 33 -11.63 12.84 3.85
CA LYS A 33 -12.73 12.43 2.96
C LYS A 33 -12.88 10.91 2.88
N VAL A 34 -11.77 10.18 2.87
CA VAL A 34 -11.77 8.71 2.75
C VAL A 34 -11.95 8.05 4.11
N GLY A 35 -11.14 8.42 5.11
CA GLY A 35 -11.31 7.99 6.50
C GLY A 35 -11.20 6.47 6.75
N TYR A 36 -10.47 5.74 5.90
CA TYR A 36 -10.31 4.27 6.01
C TYR A 36 -8.86 3.86 6.26
N VAL A 37 -8.68 2.67 6.81
CA VAL A 37 -7.37 2.04 7.01
C VAL A 37 -7.14 0.99 5.94
N TYR A 38 -6.10 1.18 5.13
CA TYR A 38 -5.72 0.26 4.07
C TYR A 38 -4.46 -0.51 4.47
N GLN A 39 -4.47 -1.82 4.27
CA GLN A 39 -3.29 -2.66 4.38
C GLN A 39 -2.84 -3.07 2.98
N LEU A 40 -1.57 -2.81 2.67
CA LEU A 40 -0.91 -3.18 1.43
C LEU A 40 0.09 -4.31 1.71
N ASN A 41 -0.13 -5.46 1.11
CA ASN A 41 0.83 -6.55 1.11
C ASN A 41 1.60 -6.50 -0.22
N ILE A 42 2.86 -6.10 -0.18
CA ILE A 42 3.70 -5.98 -1.38
C ILE A 42 4.66 -7.15 -1.43
N SER A 43 4.57 -7.95 -2.48
CA SER A 43 5.46 -9.10 -2.68
C SER A 43 6.52 -8.80 -3.75
N PRO A 44 7.80 -9.11 -3.52
CA PRO A 44 8.88 -8.81 -4.46
C PRO A 44 8.82 -9.63 -5.75
N LYS A 45 8.32 -10.87 -5.69
CA LYS A 45 8.25 -11.80 -6.84
C LYS A 45 6.84 -12.29 -7.13
N LYS A 46 6.13 -12.80 -6.12
CA LYS A 46 4.83 -13.42 -6.27
C LYS A 46 3.95 -13.12 -5.07
N ILE A 47 2.71 -12.71 -5.34
CA ILE A 47 1.68 -12.48 -4.32
C ILE A 47 1.57 -13.72 -3.42
N GLY A 48 1.60 -13.54 -2.11
CA GLY A 48 1.62 -14.64 -1.12
C GLY A 48 3.01 -15.17 -0.74
N THR A 49 4.11 -14.55 -1.18
CA THR A 49 5.48 -15.00 -0.84
C THR A 49 6.39 -13.83 -0.49
N ASP A 50 7.01 -13.88 0.69
CA ASP A 50 7.92 -12.82 1.22
C ASP A 50 7.26 -11.43 1.16
N GLU A 51 6.01 -11.36 1.60
CA GLU A 51 5.20 -10.14 1.49
C GLU A 51 5.58 -9.15 2.59
N VAL A 52 5.86 -7.93 2.19
CA VAL A 52 6.06 -6.82 3.11
C VAL A 52 4.72 -6.13 3.30
N VAL A 53 4.29 -6.08 4.55
CA VAL A 53 3.04 -5.43 4.94
C VAL A 53 3.30 -3.95 5.18
N TYR A 54 2.47 -3.10 4.59
CA TYR A 54 2.42 -1.68 4.84
C TYR A 54 1.00 -1.29 5.21
N THR A 55 0.86 -0.42 6.18
CA THR A 55 -0.42 0.06 6.64
C THR A 55 -0.53 1.56 6.36
N ILE A 56 -1.57 1.94 5.64
CA ILE A 56 -1.93 3.32 5.35
C ILE A 56 -3.16 3.66 6.20
N ASP A 57 -2.93 4.38 7.29
CA ASP A 57 -3.98 4.88 8.14
C ASP A 57 -4.40 6.28 7.64
N LEU A 58 -5.44 6.35 6.80
CA LEU A 58 -5.98 7.63 6.36
C LEU A 58 -6.87 8.30 7.42
N LYS A 59 -7.18 7.64 8.54
CA LYS A 59 -7.84 8.31 9.67
C LYS A 59 -6.87 9.24 10.38
N LYS A 60 -5.61 8.80 10.50
CA LYS A 60 -4.50 9.57 11.09
C LYS A 60 -3.69 10.34 10.05
N GLY A 61 -3.73 9.93 8.78
CA GLY A 61 -2.90 10.48 7.71
C GLY A 61 -1.46 9.94 7.74
N GLU A 62 -1.27 8.69 8.15
CA GLU A 62 0.04 8.09 8.39
C GLU A 62 0.25 6.83 7.56
N VAL A 63 1.51 6.59 7.17
CA VAL A 63 1.95 5.35 6.52
C VAL A 63 2.97 4.68 7.41
N ILE A 64 2.69 3.42 7.77
CA ILE A 64 3.46 2.60 8.69
C ILE A 64 3.93 1.36 7.92
N LYS A 65 5.20 0.99 8.06
CA LYS A 65 5.72 -0.28 7.54
C LYS A 65 5.51 -1.34 8.62
N GLY A 66 4.62 -2.29 8.35
CA GLY A 66 4.23 -3.34 9.29
C GLY A 66 2.72 -3.60 9.33
N PRO A 67 2.31 -4.66 10.04
CA PRO A 67 0.91 -4.98 10.25
C PRO A 67 0.18 -3.87 11.01
N TYR A 68 -1.12 -3.72 10.76
CA TYR A 68 -1.93 -2.72 11.46
C TYR A 68 -2.11 -3.10 12.93
N GLU A 69 -1.67 -2.24 13.84
CA GLU A 69 -1.80 -2.46 15.29
C GLU A 69 -3.21 -2.14 15.83
N GLY A 70 -4.03 -1.40 15.07
CA GLY A 70 -5.37 -0.97 15.50
C GLY A 70 -6.47 -2.02 15.30
N GLY A 71 -6.12 -3.25 14.92
CA GLY A 71 -7.07 -4.34 14.70
C GLY A 71 -7.18 -4.74 13.23
N LYS A 72 -8.40 -4.80 12.69
CA LYS A 72 -8.65 -5.20 11.30
C LYS A 72 -8.61 -3.97 10.38
N PRO A 73 -7.80 -3.97 9.30
CA PRO A 73 -7.87 -2.92 8.29
C PRO A 73 -9.22 -2.96 7.57
N ASP A 74 -9.70 -1.80 7.10
CA ASP A 74 -10.94 -1.70 6.33
C ASP A 74 -10.82 -2.39 4.97
N ALA A 75 -9.62 -2.34 4.36
CA ALA A 75 -9.31 -3.03 3.12
C ALA A 75 -7.88 -3.58 3.12
N THR A 76 -7.71 -4.76 2.56
CA THR A 76 -6.39 -5.37 2.33
C THR A 76 -6.19 -5.57 0.84
N LEU A 77 -5.10 -5.04 0.31
CA LEU A 77 -4.73 -5.14 -1.10
C LEU A 77 -3.38 -5.84 -1.20
N SER A 78 -3.25 -6.76 -2.14
CA SER A 78 -1.99 -7.48 -2.36
C SER A 78 -1.47 -7.20 -3.76
N PHE A 79 -0.25 -6.71 -3.85
CA PHE A 79 0.38 -6.33 -5.11
C PHE A 79 1.76 -6.97 -5.23
N LYS A 80 2.21 -7.14 -6.47
CA LYS A 80 3.63 -7.33 -6.74
C LYS A 80 4.32 -5.97 -6.74
N ASP A 81 5.56 -5.91 -6.28
CA ASP A 81 6.36 -4.69 -6.25
C ASP A 81 6.36 -3.95 -7.59
N GLU A 82 6.57 -4.67 -8.69
CA GLU A 82 6.60 -4.07 -10.02
C GLU A 82 5.25 -3.52 -10.50
N ASP A 83 4.15 -4.21 -10.18
CA ASP A 83 2.81 -3.76 -10.57
C ASP A 83 2.38 -2.56 -9.73
N PHE A 84 2.66 -2.58 -8.43
CA PHE A 84 2.40 -1.44 -7.54
C PHE A 84 3.13 -0.18 -8.03
N VAL A 85 4.40 -0.31 -8.40
CA VAL A 85 5.18 0.82 -8.94
C VAL A 85 4.55 1.37 -10.22
N LYS A 86 4.11 0.50 -11.14
CA LYS A 86 3.45 0.95 -12.39
C LYS A 86 2.14 1.68 -12.12
N ILE A 87 1.35 1.21 -11.15
CA ILE A 87 0.09 1.82 -10.74
C ILE A 87 0.34 3.19 -10.09
N ALA A 88 1.27 3.26 -9.13
CA ALA A 88 1.59 4.48 -8.42
C ALA A 88 2.20 5.55 -9.31
N LEU A 89 3.00 5.16 -10.31
CA LEU A 89 3.55 6.08 -11.32
C LEU A 89 2.50 6.53 -12.35
N GLY A 90 1.24 6.07 -12.27
CA GLY A 90 0.19 6.37 -13.25
C GLY A 90 0.43 5.75 -14.63
N LYS A 91 1.45 4.88 -14.78
CA LYS A 91 1.72 4.12 -16.01
C LYS A 91 0.72 3.00 -16.23
N MET A 92 -0.02 2.63 -15.19
CA MET A 92 -1.14 1.69 -15.24
C MET A 92 -2.35 2.36 -14.60
N ASN A 93 -3.48 2.41 -15.31
CA ASN A 93 -4.69 2.99 -14.76
C ASN A 93 -5.16 2.15 -13.57
N PRO A 94 -5.25 2.72 -12.35
CA PRO A 94 -5.56 1.98 -11.13
C PRO A 94 -6.92 1.27 -11.20
N GLN A 95 -7.89 1.79 -11.95
CA GLN A 95 -9.18 1.13 -12.16
C GLN A 95 -9.06 -0.12 -13.02
N ILE A 96 -8.21 -0.09 -14.05
CA ILE A 96 -7.94 -1.27 -14.91
C ILE A 96 -7.09 -2.30 -14.14
N ALA A 97 -6.13 -1.86 -13.33
CA ALA A 97 -5.33 -2.73 -12.48
C ALA A 97 -6.19 -3.46 -11.44
N PHE A 98 -7.12 -2.73 -10.81
CA PHE A 98 -8.09 -3.31 -9.89
C PHE A 98 -8.98 -4.34 -10.59
N LEU A 99 -9.57 -4.01 -11.74
CA LEU A 99 -10.39 -4.96 -12.52
C LEU A 99 -9.61 -6.18 -13.02
N SER A 100 -8.32 -6.03 -13.32
CA SER A 100 -7.48 -7.13 -13.82
C SER A 100 -7.01 -8.09 -12.73
N HIS A 101 -6.88 -7.62 -11.48
CA HIS A 101 -6.48 -8.44 -10.33
C HIS A 101 -7.66 -8.87 -9.44
N THR A 102 -8.86 -8.32 -9.65
CA THR A 102 -10.09 -8.82 -9.02
C THR A 102 -10.54 -10.10 -9.72
N LYS A 103 -10.05 -11.26 -9.26
CA LYS A 103 -10.87 -12.47 -9.37
C LYS A 103 -12.03 -12.30 -8.40
N ALA A 104 -13.23 -12.11 -8.93
CA ALA A 104 -14.45 -12.40 -8.20
C ALA A 104 -14.34 -13.85 -7.69
N GLN A 105 -14.28 -14.00 -6.38
CA GLN A 105 -14.59 -15.23 -5.67
C GLN A 105 -15.92 -14.98 -4.96
#